data_AF-W6NEX5-F1
#
_entry.id   AF-W6NEX5-F1
#
_cell.length_a   1.000
_cell.length_b   1.000
_cell.length_c   1.000
_cell.angle_alpha   90.00
_cell.angle_beta   90.00
_cell.angle_gamma   90.00
#
_symmetry.space_group_name_H-M   'P 1'
#
loop_
_entity.id
_entity.type
_entity.pdbx_description
1 polymer ?
#
loop_
_entity_poly.entity_id
_entity_poly.type
_entity_poly.pdbx_seq_one_letter_code
_entity_poly.pdbx_strand_id
1 'polypeptide(L)'
;MSTLLSTKKRLLTFSINKLELILDSLKQERLEDTSLDPNLTRDVNLEKIRKSEEGIKAIELAMAKVENSLDGLASAFDSVSVSGNEPNGFEEYVGKSETSLSVAFDYSILLQTRLGTIKSLLLNHCLLQQNPVHSHQHVTQE
;
A
#
# COMPACT_ATOMS: atom_id res chain seq x y z
N MET A 1 -33.84 -14.17 4.53
CA MET A 1 -32.83 -13.75 3.53
C MET A 1 -32.43 -12.26 3.63
N SER A 2 -33.32 -11.36 4.06
CA SER A 2 -33.01 -9.92 4.27
C SER A 2 -31.82 -9.64 5.22
N THR A 3 -31.66 -10.44 6.28
CA THR A 3 -30.56 -10.28 7.26
C THR A 3 -29.17 -10.60 6.70
N LEU A 4 -29.06 -11.54 5.76
CA LEU A 4 -27.80 -11.89 5.12
C LEU A 4 -27.28 -10.74 4.26
N LEU A 5 -28.14 -10.20 3.40
CA LEU A 5 -27.79 -9.08 2.52
C LEU A 5 -27.42 -7.84 3.32
N SER A 6 -28.21 -7.49 4.33
CA SER A 6 -27.91 -6.40 5.25
C SER A 6 -26.57 -6.60 5.97
N THR A 7 -26.27 -7.83 6.41
CA THR A 7 -24.99 -8.15 7.05
C THR A 7 -23.82 -7.99 6.08
N LYS A 8 -23.93 -8.51 4.85
CA LYS A 8 -22.88 -8.38 3.82
C LYS A 8 -22.64 -6.92 3.44
N LYS A 9 -23.70 -6.12 3.25
CA LYS A 9 -23.61 -4.68 3.02
C LYS A 9 -22.84 -3.98 4.15
N ARG A 10 -23.20 -4.26 5.40
CA ARG A 10 -22.53 -3.68 6.58
C ARG A 10 -21.05 -4.08 6.67
N LEU A 11 -20.72 -5.34 6.38
CA LEU A 11 -19.33 -5.82 6.39
C LEU A 11 -18.49 -5.15 5.30
N LEU A 12 -19.04 -5.00 4.09
CA LEU A 12 -18.36 -4.29 3.01
C LEU A 12 -18.14 -2.81 3.37
N THR A 13 -19.17 -2.11 3.86
CA THR A 13 -19.02 -0.73 4.34
C THR A 13 -17.93 -0.61 5.40
N PHE A 14 -17.90 -1.54 6.36
CA PHE A 14 -16.86 -1.55 7.39
C PHE A 14 -15.45 -1.74 6.80
N SER A 15 -15.29 -2.67 5.85
CA SER A 15 -14.01 -2.93 5.18
C SER A 15 -13.53 -1.71 4.38
N ILE A 16 -14.42 -1.06 3.63
CA ILE A 16 -14.12 0.17 2.88
C ILE A 16 -13.68 1.28 3.82
N ASN A 17 -14.47 1.57 4.87
CA ASN A 17 -14.13 2.62 5.82
C ASN A 17 -12.78 2.33 6.52
N LYS A 18 -12.46 1.06 6.78
CA LYS A 18 -11.18 0.69 7.38
C LYS A 18 -10.01 0.91 6.41
N LEU A 19 -10.18 0.62 5.12
CA LEU A 19 -9.20 0.92 4.08
C LEU A 19 -8.96 2.42 3.98
N GLU A 20 -10.03 3.23 3.90
CA GLU A 20 -9.95 4.70 3.87
C GLU A 20 -9.19 5.25 5.07
N LEU A 21 -9.49 4.79 6.29
CA LEU A 21 -8.78 5.19 7.50
C LEU A 21 -7.28 4.83 7.48
N ILE A 22 -6.92 3.67 6.93
CA ILE A 22 -5.51 3.27 6.78
C ILE A 22 -4.81 4.22 5.80
N LEU A 23 -5.44 4.51 4.66
CA LEU A 23 -4.89 5.43 3.67
C LEU A 23 -4.69 6.82 4.26
N ASP A 24 -5.68 7.35 4.98
CA ASP A 24 -5.60 8.67 5.59
C ASP A 24 -4.47 8.74 6.63
N SER A 25 -4.32 7.71 7.48
CA SER A 25 -3.22 7.61 8.44
C SER A 25 -1.86 7.63 7.73
N LEU A 26 -1.70 6.83 6.67
CA LEU A 26 -0.43 6.73 5.95
C LEU A 26 -0.10 8.03 5.18
N LYS A 27 -1.11 8.71 4.64
CA LYS A 27 -0.94 10.03 3.99
C LYS A 27 -0.57 11.12 4.99
N GLN A 28 -1.11 11.06 6.21
CA GLN A 28 -0.71 11.97 7.30
C GLN A 28 0.75 11.76 7.73
N GLU A 29 1.24 10.52 7.69
CA GLU A 29 2.65 10.21 7.93
C GLU A 29 3.58 10.69 6.80
N ARG A 30 3.03 11.03 5.62
CA ARG A 30 3.75 11.53 4.45
C ARG A 30 4.90 10.62 4.02
N LEU A 31 4.66 9.31 4.00
CA LEU A 31 5.66 8.31 3.63
C LEU A 31 6.18 8.50 2.20
N GLU A 32 5.36 9.06 1.31
CA GLU A 32 5.70 9.46 -0.06
C GLU A 32 6.76 10.58 -0.11
N ASP A 33 6.79 11.46 0.89
CA ASP A 33 7.69 12.61 0.97
C ASP A 33 9.02 12.29 1.66
N THR A 34 9.24 11.02 2.00
CA THR A 34 10.45 10.55 2.68
C THR A 34 11.71 11.06 2.01
N SER A 35 12.52 11.88 2.70
CA SER A 35 13.74 12.45 2.14
C SER A 35 14.68 11.37 1.57
N LEU A 36 15.17 11.62 0.35
CA LEU A 36 16.16 10.82 -0.39
C LEU A 36 17.60 11.27 -0.12
N ASP A 37 17.85 12.06 0.93
CA ASP A 37 19.18 12.57 1.24
C ASP A 37 20.15 11.40 1.48
N PRO A 38 21.18 11.21 0.63
CA PRO A 38 22.15 10.14 0.78
C PRO A 38 23.00 10.28 2.05
N ASN A 39 23.03 11.47 2.67
CA ASN A 39 23.79 11.75 3.88
C ASN A 39 23.05 11.38 5.17
N LEU A 40 21.77 10.96 5.07
CA LEU A 40 21.03 10.45 6.22
C LEU A 40 21.72 9.21 6.79
N THR A 41 21.67 9.07 8.12
CA THR A 41 22.23 7.89 8.78
C THR A 41 21.52 6.62 8.28
N ARG A 42 22.28 5.52 8.25
CA ARG A 42 21.76 4.21 7.83
C ARG A 42 20.50 3.83 8.61
N ASP A 43 20.48 4.05 9.92
CA ASP A 43 19.36 3.69 10.79
C ASP A 43 18.08 4.46 10.43
N VAL A 44 18.19 5.76 10.10
CA VAL A 44 17.04 6.55 9.68
C VAL A 44 16.49 6.04 8.35
N ASN A 45 17.36 5.66 7.41
CA ASN A 45 16.92 5.10 6.14
C ASN A 45 16.31 3.70 6.28
N LEU A 46 16.83 2.85 7.18
CA LEU A 46 16.24 1.54 7.49
C LEU A 46 14.86 1.67 8.13
N GLU A 47 14.69 2.61 9.06
CA GLU A 47 13.39 2.87 9.68
C GLU A 47 12.35 3.35 8.66
N LYS A 48 12.75 4.22 7.74
CA LYS A 48 11.91 4.67 6.63
C LYS A 48 11.48 3.51 5.73
N ILE A 49 12.42 2.64 5.35
CA ILE A 49 12.14 1.42 4.59
C ILE A 49 11.10 0.56 5.33
N ARG A 50 11.34 0.31 6.62
CA ARG A 50 10.46 -0.51 7.45
C ARG A 50 9.03 0.04 7.48
N LYS A 51 8.87 1.34 7.74
CA LYS A 51 7.56 1.99 7.76
C LYS A 51 6.85 1.92 6.41
N SER A 52 7.56 2.15 5.32
CA SER A 52 6.99 2.01 3.96
C SER A 52 6.54 0.58 3.68
N GLU A 53 7.33 -0.43 4.04
CA GLU A 53 6.95 -1.84 3.88
C GLU A 53 5.74 -2.23 4.73
N GLU A 54 5.69 -1.78 5.98
CA GLU A 54 4.53 -1.99 6.87
C GLU A 54 3.28 -1.31 6.31
N GLY A 55 3.39 -0.07 5.83
CA GLY A 55 2.29 0.66 5.20
C GLY A 55 1.76 0.01 3.93
N ILE A 56 2.64 -0.43 3.02
CA ILE A 56 2.26 -1.14 1.80
C ILE A 56 1.50 -2.43 2.15
N LYS A 57 2.03 -3.24 3.07
CA LYS A 57 1.37 -4.48 3.53
C LYS A 57 0.01 -4.21 4.17
N ALA A 58 -0.12 -3.13 4.93
CA ALA A 58 -1.40 -2.74 5.54
C ALA A 58 -2.45 -2.38 4.48
N ILE A 59 -2.06 -1.67 3.43
CA ILE A 59 -2.93 -1.36 2.28
C ILE A 59 -3.33 -2.65 1.57
N GLU A 60 -2.38 -3.52 1.24
CA GLU A 60 -2.63 -4.80 0.56
C GLU A 60 -3.62 -5.69 1.33
N LEU A 61 -3.44 -5.85 2.64
CA LEU A 61 -4.38 -6.60 3.48
C LEU A 61 -5.78 -5.97 3.50
N ALA A 62 -5.85 -4.64 3.56
CA ALA A 62 -7.12 -3.93 3.61
C ALA A 62 -7.88 -4.00 2.27
N MET A 63 -7.18 -3.86 1.14
CA MET A 63 -7.74 -4.06 -0.20
C MET A 63 -8.30 -5.48 -0.35
N ALA A 64 -7.52 -6.50 -0.01
CA ALA A 64 -7.97 -7.90 -0.06
C ALA A 64 -9.23 -8.13 0.79
N LYS A 65 -9.36 -7.44 1.93
CA LYS A 65 -10.57 -7.53 2.77
C LYS A 65 -11.79 -6.87 2.15
N VAL A 66 -11.62 -5.77 1.42
CA VAL A 66 -12.68 -5.13 0.64
C VAL A 66 -13.13 -6.06 -0.49
N GLU A 67 -12.19 -6.58 -1.29
CA GLU A 67 -12.46 -7.52 -2.39
C GLU A 67 -13.24 -8.75 -1.89
N ASN A 68 -12.77 -9.41 -0.83
CA ASN A 68 -13.46 -10.55 -0.24
C ASN A 68 -14.86 -10.21 0.30
N SER A 69 -15.04 -8.99 0.82
CA SER A 69 -16.35 -8.53 1.31
C SER A 69 -17.31 -8.25 0.16
N LEU A 70 -16.79 -7.72 -0.96
CA LEU A 70 -17.54 -7.42 -2.17
C LEU A 70 -17.97 -8.71 -2.87
N ASP A 71 -17.08 -9.67 -3.04
CA ASP A 71 -17.38 -11.01 -3.55
C ASP A 71 -18.46 -11.70 -2.69
N GLY A 72 -18.31 -11.61 -1.37
CA GLY A 72 -19.29 -12.13 -0.43
C GLY A 72 -20.65 -11.43 -0.49
N LEU A 73 -20.70 -10.17 -0.94
CA LEU A 73 -21.94 -9.43 -1.19
C LEU A 73 -22.56 -9.83 -2.54
N ALA A 74 -21.76 -9.92 -3.61
CA ALA A 74 -22.19 -10.37 -4.93
C ALA A 74 -22.82 -11.76 -4.86
N SER A 75 -22.16 -12.72 -4.21
CA SER A 75 -22.69 -14.07 -3.97
C SER A 75 -24.05 -14.07 -3.24
N ALA A 76 -24.21 -13.17 -2.27
CA ALA A 76 -25.48 -13.04 -1.56
C ALA A 76 -26.57 -12.41 -2.44
N PHE A 77 -26.22 -11.47 -3.31
CA PHE A 77 -27.12 -10.88 -4.29
C PHE A 77 -27.60 -11.90 -5.33
N ASP A 78 -26.71 -12.71 -5.89
CA ASP A 78 -27.06 -13.75 -6.85
C ASP A 78 -28.06 -14.75 -6.25
N SER A 79 -27.85 -15.14 -4.99
CA SER A 79 -28.75 -16.05 -4.28
C SER A 79 -30.17 -15.48 -4.07
N VAL A 80 -30.31 -14.16 -3.95
CA VAL A 80 -31.59 -13.48 -3.76
C VAL A 80 -32.26 -13.17 -5.10
N SER A 81 -31.49 -12.83 -6.13
CA SER A 81 -32.00 -12.54 -7.47
C SER A 81 -32.66 -13.77 -8.10
N VAL A 82 -32.13 -14.98 -7.85
CA VAL A 82 -32.76 -16.25 -8.22
C VAL A 82 -34.13 -16.45 -7.54
N SER A 83 -34.40 -15.79 -6.40
CA SER A 83 -35.69 -15.84 -5.69
C SER A 83 -36.74 -14.85 -6.22
N GLY A 84 -36.45 -14.09 -7.28
CA GLY A 84 -37.41 -13.24 -8.00
C GLY A 84 -37.62 -11.83 -7.41
N ASN A 85 -36.90 -11.46 -6.36
CA ASN A 85 -36.88 -10.11 -5.81
C ASN A 85 -35.50 -9.49 -6.03
N GLU A 86 -35.35 -8.65 -7.05
CA GLU A 86 -34.10 -7.94 -7.32
C GLU A 86 -33.87 -6.87 -6.24
N PRO A 87 -32.82 -6.99 -5.40
CA PRO A 87 -32.62 -6.03 -4.33
C PRO A 87 -32.02 -4.75 -4.91
N ASN A 88 -32.60 -3.60 -4.56
CA ASN A 88 -32.07 -2.31 -5.00
C ASN A 88 -30.71 -2.00 -4.34
N GLY A 89 -29.85 -1.30 -5.09
CA GLY A 89 -28.62 -0.69 -4.58
C GLY A 89 -27.41 -1.62 -4.44
N PHE A 90 -27.19 -2.59 -5.33
CA PHE A 90 -25.88 -3.30 -5.41
C PHE A 90 -24.80 -2.40 -6.05
N GLU A 91 -25.15 -1.73 -7.15
CA GLU A 91 -24.25 -0.88 -7.95
C GLU A 91 -23.55 0.20 -7.11
N GLU A 92 -24.25 0.79 -6.14
CA GLU A 92 -23.68 1.78 -5.23
C GLU A 92 -22.50 1.20 -4.42
N TYR A 93 -22.64 -0.04 -3.93
CA TYR A 93 -21.56 -0.70 -3.18
C TYR A 93 -20.41 -1.11 -4.08
N VAL A 94 -20.69 -1.54 -5.32
CA VAL A 94 -19.67 -1.84 -6.32
C VAL A 94 -18.86 -0.58 -6.62
N GLY A 95 -19.52 0.49 -7.06
CA GLY A 95 -18.84 1.74 -7.42
C GLY A 95 -18.05 2.36 -6.26
N LYS A 96 -18.58 2.29 -5.02
CA LYS A 96 -17.82 2.75 -3.84
C LYS A 96 -16.59 1.88 -3.58
N SER A 97 -16.72 0.56 -3.73
CA SER A 97 -15.60 -0.37 -3.54
C SER A 97 -14.51 -0.14 -4.57
N GLU A 98 -14.87 -0.05 -5.85
CA GLU A 98 -13.94 0.19 -6.96
C GLU A 98 -13.20 1.52 -6.79
N THR A 99 -13.91 2.58 -6.41
CA THR A 99 -13.30 3.89 -6.14
C THR A 99 -12.27 3.79 -5.01
N SER A 100 -12.64 3.16 -3.88
CA SER A 100 -11.75 3.01 -2.72
C SER A 100 -10.53 2.14 -3.03
N LEU A 101 -10.74 1.03 -3.75
CA LEU A 101 -9.68 0.13 -4.21
C LEU A 101 -8.73 0.83 -5.19
N SER A 102 -9.24 1.59 -6.15
CA SER A 102 -8.42 2.35 -7.10
C SER A 102 -7.50 3.34 -6.38
N VAL A 103 -8.05 4.13 -5.46
CA VAL A 103 -7.26 5.09 -4.68
C VAL A 103 -6.19 4.39 -3.83
N ALA A 104 -6.54 3.25 -3.24
CA ALA A 104 -5.60 2.45 -2.45
C ALA A 104 -4.46 1.87 -3.31
N PHE A 105 -4.81 1.36 -4.48
CA PHE A 105 -3.88 0.79 -5.44
C PHE A 105 -2.88 1.83 -5.94
N ASP A 106 -3.35 3.00 -6.36
CA ASP A 106 -2.51 4.11 -6.82
C ASP A 106 -1.52 4.54 -5.73
N TYR A 107 -1.99 4.65 -4.49
CA TYR A 107 -1.14 5.01 -3.36
C TYR A 107 -0.13 3.92 -3.01
N SER A 108 -0.50 2.65 -3.13
CA SER A 108 0.43 1.52 -2.96
C SER A 108 1.57 1.57 -3.99
N ILE A 109 1.26 1.82 -5.27
CA ILE A 109 2.27 2.00 -6.32
C ILE A 109 3.24 3.14 -6.01
N LEU A 110 2.70 4.27 -5.54
CA LEU A 110 3.51 5.42 -5.14
C LEU A 110 4.51 5.04 -4.03
N LEU A 111 4.04 4.38 -2.98
CA LEU A 111 4.90 3.94 -1.87
C LEU A 111 5.93 2.89 -2.32
N GLN A 112 5.54 1.92 -3.15
CA GLN A 112 6.45 0.89 -3.68
C GLN A 112 7.57 1.53 -4.53
N THR A 113 7.22 2.50 -5.36
CA THR A 113 8.20 3.26 -6.18
C THR A 113 9.18 4.03 -5.29
N ARG A 114 8.66 4.70 -4.25
CA ARG A 114 9.48 5.46 -3.30
C ARG A 114 10.43 4.55 -2.53
N LEU A 115 9.92 3.43 -2.04
CA LEU A 115 10.69 2.39 -1.35
C LEU A 115 11.82 1.84 -2.25
N GLY A 116 11.52 1.54 -3.51
CA GLY A 116 12.51 1.08 -4.48
C GLY A 116 13.65 2.07 -4.67
N THR A 117 13.34 3.37 -4.73
CA THR A 117 14.33 4.45 -4.86
C THR A 117 15.23 4.53 -3.63
N ILE A 118 14.67 4.50 -2.42
CA ILE A 118 15.44 4.54 -1.16
C ILE A 118 16.39 3.34 -1.07
N LYS A 119 15.89 2.13 -1.37
CA LYS A 119 16.71 0.91 -1.38
C LYS A 119 17.85 0.99 -2.38
N SER A 120 17.60 1.50 -3.58
CA SER A 120 18.62 1.68 -4.61
C SER A 120 19.72 2.67 -4.17
N LEU A 121 19.34 3.81 -3.59
CA LEU A 121 20.30 4.80 -3.11
C LEU A 121 21.21 4.25 -2.00
N LEU A 122 20.66 3.48 -1.06
CA LEU A 122 21.45 2.83 -0.01
C LEU A 122 22.46 1.81 -0.57
N LEU A 123 22.04 1.02 -1.56
CA LEU A 123 22.92 0.03 -2.21
C LEU A 123 24.07 0.74 -2.94
N ASN A 124 23.77 1.80 -3.69
CA ASN A 124 24.78 2.58 -4.42
C ASN A 124 25.76 3.29 -3.48
N HIS A 125 25.29 3.83 -2.36
CA HIS A 125 26.15 4.45 -1.35
C HIS A 125 27.10 3.44 -0.69
N CYS A 126 26.65 2.20 -0.48
CA CYS A 126 27.49 1.13 0.06
C CYS A 126 28.62 0.74 -0.91
N LEU A 127 28.33 0.68 -2.22
CA LEU A 127 29.32 0.36 -3.26
C LEU A 127 30.36 1.47 -3.45
N LEU A 128 29.97 2.74 -3.33
CA LEU A 128 30.90 3.87 -3.46
C LEU A 128 31.85 4.01 -2.26
N GLN A 129 31.46 3.57 -1.05
CA GLN A 129 32.34 3.58 0.12
C GLN A 129 33.38 2.45 0.13
N GLN A 130 33.27 1.44 -0.75
CA GLN A 130 34.20 0.31 -0.81
C GLN A 130 35.41 0.53 -1.73
N ASN A 131 35.49 1.66 -2.44
CA ASN A 131 36.66 2.03 -3.26
C ASN A 131 37.43 3.20 -2.64
N PRO A 132 38.31 2.99 -1.64
CA PRO A 132 39.34 3.97 -1.36
C PRO A 132 40.33 3.90 -2.52
N VAL A 133 40.36 4.94 -3.35
CA VAL A 133 41.44 5.14 -4.33
C VAL A 133 42.74 5.31 -3.53
N HIS A 134 43.48 4.22 -3.32
CA HIS A 134 44.85 4.27 -2.84
C HIS A 134 45.72 4.80 -3.97
N SER A 135 45.76 6.13 -4.11
CA SER A 135 46.84 6.81 -4.81
C SER A 135 48.09 6.77 -3.94
N HIS A 136 48.79 5.63 -3.91
CA HIS A 136 50.20 5.61 -3.54
C HIS A 136 51.02 5.78 -4.81
N GLN A 137 51.37 7.04 -5.10
CA GLN A 137 52.44 7.33 -6.04
C GLN A 137 53.74 6.77 -5.46
N HIS A 138 54.23 5.71 -6.11
CA HIS A 138 55.61 5.26 -6.00
C HIS A 138 56.52 6.41 -6.45
N VAL A 139 57.14 7.11 -5.50
CA VAL A 139 58.31 7.95 -5.80
C VAL A 139 59.53 7.05 -5.69
N THR A 140 59.94 6.52 -6.83
CA THR A 140 61.28 5.99 -7.03
C THR A 140 62.19 7.19 -7.23
N GLN A 141 63.15 7.41 -6.32
CA GLN A 141 64.32 8.24 -6.59
C GLN A 141 65.58 7.47 -6.22
N GLU A 142 66.58 7.71 -7.06
CA GLU A 142 67.82 6.98 -7.34
C GLU A 142 68.84 6.98 -6.20
#